data_AF-A0A368FBF9-F1
#
_entry.id   AF-A0A368FBF9-F1
#
_cell.length_a   1.000
_cell.length_b   1.000
_cell.length_c   1.000
_cell.angle_alpha   90.00
_cell.angle_beta   90.00
_cell.angle_gamma   90.00
#
_symmetry.space_group_name_H-M   'P 1'
#
loop_
_entity.id
_entity.type
_entity.pdbx_description
1 polymer ?
#
loop_
_entity_poly.entity_id
_entity_poly.type
_entity_poly.pdbx_seq_one_letter_code
_entity_poly.pdbx_strand_id
1 'polypeptide(L)'
;MVDAASRYLSQSHVRQALHVPDFVQPWDFCSDVVGNNYVLQYNDTTSVFQDILDSGYILRVLIYNGDADTACSMFEAEWMIESFARLNKMVVPSQRGPWMYGQQIAGYTKRFQTSNMTIDLMTVKGAGHFVPTDRPGPALQMISNFFAGHSNYNNPVPFDLTRQPLLAQFTPISIYGPPTKNIAL
;
A
#
# COMPACT_ATOMS: atom_id res chain seq x y z
N MET A 1 20.45 -13.21 -4.37
CA MET A 1 19.97 -12.91 -5.74
C MET A 1 19.70 -11.42 -5.75
N VAL A 2 20.44 -10.60 -6.49
CA VAL A 2 20.28 -9.13 -6.42
C VAL A 2 19.13 -8.74 -7.35
N ASP A 3 17.99 -8.34 -6.79
CA ASP A 3 16.79 -7.96 -7.56
C ASP A 3 16.97 -6.64 -8.33
N ALA A 4 16.02 -6.31 -9.20
CA ALA A 4 16.10 -5.12 -10.04
C ALA A 4 16.16 -3.81 -9.23
N ALA A 5 15.47 -3.73 -8.10
CA ALA A 5 15.49 -2.57 -7.21
C ALA A 5 16.86 -2.43 -6.54
N SER A 6 17.42 -3.52 -5.99
CA SER A 6 18.77 -3.50 -5.41
C SER A 6 19.83 -3.07 -6.42
N ARG A 7 19.74 -3.57 -7.65
CA ARG A 7 20.66 -3.17 -8.73
C ARG A 7 20.53 -1.70 -9.09
N TYR A 8 19.31 -1.19 -9.22
CA TYR A 8 19.05 0.21 -9.58
C TYR A 8 19.49 1.17 -8.48
N LEU A 9 19.07 0.91 -7.23
CA LEU A 9 19.36 1.76 -6.07
C LEU A 9 20.85 1.72 -5.65
N SER A 10 21.61 0.73 -6.13
CA SER A 10 23.06 0.66 -5.91
C SER A 10 23.89 1.43 -6.95
N GLN A 11 23.29 1.97 -8.01
CA GLN A 11 24.03 2.73 -9.03
C GLN A 11 24.53 4.06 -8.45
N SER A 12 25.78 4.42 -8.74
CA SER A 12 26.41 5.64 -8.19
C SER A 12 25.62 6.91 -8.50
N HIS A 13 25.15 7.08 -9.74
CA HIS A 13 24.37 8.26 -10.14
C HIS A 13 22.98 8.29 -9.49
N VAL A 14 22.35 7.14 -9.25
CA VAL A 14 21.07 7.05 -8.52
C VAL A 14 21.28 7.40 -7.05
N ARG A 15 22.32 6.86 -6.41
CA ARG A 15 22.71 7.21 -5.04
C ARG A 15 23.01 8.69 -4.89
N GLN A 16 23.78 9.25 -5.82
CA GLN A 16 24.09 10.67 -5.84
C GLN A 16 22.82 11.52 -5.97
N ALA A 17 21.89 11.15 -6.87
CA ALA A 17 20.62 11.85 -7.05
C ALA A 17 19.70 11.77 -5.81
N LEU A 18 19.79 10.70 -5.03
CA LEU A 18 19.09 10.52 -3.76
C LEU A 18 19.89 11.05 -2.56
N HIS A 19 21.05 11.69 -2.79
CA HIS A 19 21.97 12.19 -1.78
C HIS A 19 22.46 11.13 -0.77
N VAL A 20 22.60 9.88 -1.21
CA VAL A 20 23.14 8.80 -0.39
C VAL A 20 24.67 8.88 -0.42
N PRO A 21 25.36 9.07 0.74
CA PRO A 21 26.82 9.17 0.77
C PRO A 21 27.52 7.89 0.31
N ASP A 22 28.70 8.03 -0.30
CA ASP A 22 29.46 6.89 -0.84
C ASP A 22 29.95 5.91 0.24
N PHE A 23 30.09 6.36 1.49
CA PHE A 23 30.53 5.52 2.61
C PHE A 23 29.44 4.58 3.16
N VAL A 24 28.18 4.80 2.79
CA VAL A 24 27.06 3.96 3.24
C VAL A 24 27.01 2.67 2.41
N GLN A 25 26.67 1.56 3.05
CA GLN A 25 26.58 0.25 2.38
C GLN A 25 25.64 0.26 1.15
N PRO A 26 25.79 -0.73 0.25
CA PRO A 26 24.82 -0.96 -0.82
C PRO A 26 23.40 -1.13 -0.28
N TRP A 27 22.41 -0.78 -1.09
CA TRP A 27 21.02 -0.92 -0.68
C TRP A 27 20.63 -2.41 -0.62
N ASP A 28 19.86 -2.76 0.40
CA ASP A 28 19.22 -4.06 0.53
C ASP A 28 17.74 -3.86 0.91
N PHE A 29 16.89 -4.84 0.55
CA PHE A 29 15.45 -4.75 0.76
C PHE A 29 15.09 -4.82 2.25
N CYS A 30 15.77 -5.69 3.00
CA CYS A 30 15.60 -5.88 4.44
C CYS A 30 16.97 -5.91 5.15
N SER A 31 16.98 -5.62 6.45
CA SER A 31 18.18 -5.77 7.29
C SER A 31 18.03 -6.99 8.20
N ASP A 32 18.76 -8.06 7.90
CA ASP A 32 18.79 -9.27 8.72
C ASP A 32 19.35 -8.98 10.13
N VAL A 33 20.25 -8.01 10.26
CA VAL A 33 20.76 -7.59 11.58
C VAL A 33 19.62 -7.04 12.42
N VAL A 34 18.76 -6.18 11.87
CA VAL A 34 17.60 -5.68 12.62
C VAL A 34 16.61 -6.81 12.88
N GLY A 35 16.28 -7.62 11.87
CA GLY A 35 15.33 -8.73 12.01
C GLY A 35 15.72 -9.75 13.08
N ASN A 36 16.98 -10.18 13.10
CA ASN A 36 17.48 -11.20 14.03
C ASN A 36 17.68 -10.68 15.46
N ASN A 37 17.81 -9.36 15.66
CA ASN A 37 17.99 -8.76 16.98
C ASN A 37 16.72 -8.10 17.53
N TYR A 38 15.61 -8.12 16.77
CA TYR A 38 14.35 -7.59 17.23
C TYR A 38 13.73 -8.50 18.30
N VAL A 39 13.31 -7.91 19.42
CA VAL A 39 12.63 -8.63 20.50
C VAL A 39 11.17 -8.22 20.51
N LEU A 40 10.29 -9.18 20.27
CA LEU A 40 8.84 -8.99 20.30
C LEU A 40 8.40 -8.57 21.71
N GLN A 41 7.75 -7.41 21.82
CA GLN A 41 7.25 -6.88 23.09
C GLN A 41 5.76 -7.17 23.33
N TYR A 42 4.99 -7.36 22.25
CA TYR A 42 3.55 -7.58 22.28
C TYR A 42 3.17 -8.71 21.33
N ASN A 43 2.23 -9.56 21.73
CA ASN A 43 1.74 -10.65 20.89
C ASN A 43 0.77 -10.17 19.80
N ASP A 44 0.05 -9.08 20.04
CA ASP A 44 -0.88 -8.46 19.10
C ASP A 44 -1.01 -6.95 19.36
N THR A 45 -1.80 -6.27 18.52
CA THR A 45 -2.01 -4.82 18.57
C THR A 45 -3.34 -4.41 19.22
N THR A 46 -4.05 -5.32 19.90
CA THR A 46 -5.38 -5.06 20.46
C THR A 46 -5.35 -3.96 21.51
N SER A 47 -4.34 -3.95 22.40
CA SER A 47 -4.17 -2.88 23.39
C SER A 47 -3.96 -1.52 22.74
N VAL A 48 -3.19 -1.48 21.64
CA VAL A 48 -2.96 -0.24 20.87
C VAL A 48 -4.26 0.26 20.25
N PHE A 49 -5.08 -0.62 19.67
CA PHE A 49 -6.40 -0.23 19.16
C PHE A 49 -7.32 0.27 20.27
N GLN A 50 -7.22 -0.29 21.48
CA GLN A 50 -7.97 0.20 22.64
C GLN A 50 -7.51 1.61 23.03
N ASP A 51 -6.19 1.86 23.13
CA ASP A 51 -5.65 3.19 23.43
C ASP A 51 -6.09 4.23 22.38
N ILE A 52 -6.13 3.85 21.10
CA ILE A 52 -6.62 4.72 20.02
C ILE A 52 -8.11 5.02 20.20
N LEU A 53 -8.94 4.03 20.57
CA LEU A 53 -10.36 4.24 20.81
C LEU A 53 -10.61 5.13 22.04
N ASP A 54 -9.89 4.88 23.12
CA ASP A 54 -10.01 5.59 24.41
C ASP A 54 -9.48 7.03 24.33
N SER A 55 -8.65 7.35 23.33
CA SER A 55 -8.18 8.71 23.07
C SER A 55 -9.30 9.74 22.79
N GLY A 56 -10.48 9.26 22.36
CA GLY A 56 -11.62 10.13 22.05
C GLY A 56 -11.53 10.85 20.70
N TYR A 57 -10.44 10.71 19.94
CA TYR A 57 -10.30 11.34 18.63
C TYR A 57 -11.29 10.77 17.60
N ILE A 58 -11.74 11.63 16.68
CA ILE A 58 -12.58 11.20 15.55
C ILE A 58 -11.68 10.60 14.48
N LEU A 59 -11.65 9.26 14.40
CA LEU A 59 -10.73 8.52 13.55
C LEU A 59 -11.43 7.61 12.55
N ARG A 60 -10.83 7.52 11.36
CA ARG A 60 -11.18 6.56 10.33
C ARG A 60 -9.99 5.64 10.11
N VAL A 61 -10.22 4.34 10.22
CA VAL A 61 -9.22 3.29 10.10
C VAL A 61 -9.59 2.40 8.92
N LEU A 62 -8.62 2.08 8.08
CA LEU A 62 -8.77 1.10 7.01
C LEU A 62 -7.78 -0.04 7.26
N ILE A 63 -8.32 -1.25 7.45
CA ILE A 63 -7.57 -2.49 7.52
C ILE A 63 -7.85 -3.27 6.25
N TYR A 64 -6.83 -3.62 5.49
CA TYR A 64 -7.01 -4.33 4.23
C TYR A 64 -5.99 -5.46 4.07
N ASN A 65 -6.44 -6.58 3.50
CA ASN A 65 -5.60 -7.75 3.22
C ASN A 65 -5.83 -8.24 1.79
N GLY A 66 -4.78 -8.77 1.17
CA GLY A 66 -4.92 -9.60 -0.02
C GLY A 66 -5.47 -10.97 0.36
N ASP A 67 -6.46 -11.48 -0.38
CA ASP A 67 -7.10 -12.77 -0.08
C ASP A 67 -6.26 -14.01 -0.46
N ALA A 68 -5.11 -13.81 -1.11
CA ALA A 68 -4.14 -14.84 -1.46
C ALA A 68 -2.87 -14.78 -0.59
N ASP A 69 -2.80 -13.90 0.41
CA ASP A 69 -1.69 -13.87 1.37
C ASP A 69 -1.84 -14.97 2.43
N THR A 70 -0.80 -15.78 2.59
CA THR A 70 -0.71 -16.81 3.63
C THR A 70 0.20 -16.42 4.79
N ALA A 71 1.01 -15.36 4.66
CA ALA A 71 1.92 -14.92 5.72
C ALA A 71 1.22 -14.01 6.75
N CYS A 72 0.37 -13.10 6.27
CA CYS A 72 -0.50 -12.26 7.10
C CYS A 72 -1.94 -12.35 6.58
N SER A 73 -2.57 -13.49 6.86
CA SER A 73 -3.83 -13.85 6.21
C SER A 73 -4.98 -12.91 6.55
N MET A 74 -5.95 -12.77 5.64
CA MET A 74 -7.15 -11.97 5.92
C MET A 74 -7.93 -12.44 7.16
N PHE A 75 -7.79 -13.71 7.53
CA PHE A 75 -8.48 -14.29 8.68
C PHE A 75 -7.93 -13.76 10.01
N GLU A 76 -6.62 -13.49 10.10
CA GLU A 76 -6.00 -12.92 11.31
C GLU A 76 -6.56 -11.52 11.57
N ALA A 77 -6.59 -10.68 10.55
CA ALA A 77 -7.17 -9.34 10.63
C ALA A 77 -8.68 -9.40 10.94
N GLU A 78 -9.42 -10.29 10.29
CA GLU A 78 -10.85 -10.46 10.53
C GLU A 78 -11.13 -10.89 11.98
N TRP A 79 -10.43 -11.89 12.51
CA TRP A 79 -10.62 -12.34 13.88
C TRP A 79 -10.29 -11.27 14.91
N MET A 80 -9.18 -10.55 14.73
CA MET A 80 -8.77 -9.49 15.64
C MET A 80 -9.80 -8.34 15.66
N ILE A 81 -10.20 -7.84 14.48
CA ILE A 81 -11.14 -6.72 14.38
C ILE A 81 -12.55 -7.11 14.81
N GLU A 82 -13.04 -8.31 14.48
CA GLU A 82 -14.35 -8.78 14.96
C GLU A 82 -14.37 -8.96 16.48
N SER A 83 -13.27 -9.45 17.06
CA SER A 83 -13.14 -9.58 18.51
C SER A 83 -13.12 -8.20 19.19
N PHE A 84 -12.30 -7.28 18.68
CA PHE A 84 -12.23 -5.90 19.17
C PHE A 84 -13.58 -5.19 19.08
N ALA A 85 -14.26 -5.30 17.93
CA ALA A 85 -15.57 -4.70 17.71
C ALA A 85 -16.64 -5.25 18.65
N ARG A 86 -16.63 -6.56 18.92
CA ARG A 86 -17.55 -7.19 19.88
C ARG A 86 -17.31 -6.71 21.30
N LEU A 87 -16.05 -6.64 21.74
CA LEU A 87 -15.68 -6.16 23.07
C LEU A 87 -16.11 -4.70 23.29
N ASN A 88 -15.91 -3.85 22.28
CA ASN A 88 -16.24 -2.44 22.31
C ASN A 88 -17.66 -2.09 21.85
N LYS A 89 -18.52 -3.11 21.62
CA LYS A 89 -19.92 -2.96 21.21
C LYS A 89 -20.10 -2.05 19.98
N MET A 90 -19.19 -2.16 19.02
CA MET A 90 -19.24 -1.36 17.80
C MET A 90 -20.47 -1.73 16.96
N VAL A 91 -21.09 -0.72 16.36
CA VAL A 91 -22.21 -0.87 15.43
C VAL A 91 -21.70 -1.38 14.09
N VAL A 92 -22.39 -2.36 13.52
CA VAL A 92 -22.16 -2.84 12.16
C VAL A 92 -23.29 -2.31 11.28
N PRO A 93 -23.10 -1.20 10.55
CA PRO A 93 -24.18 -0.51 9.85
C PRO A 93 -24.74 -1.31 8.66
N SER A 94 -23.97 -2.27 8.13
CA SER A 94 -24.38 -3.12 7.02
C SER A 94 -23.70 -4.49 7.09
N GLN A 95 -24.34 -5.51 6.51
CA GLN A 95 -23.70 -6.81 6.33
C GLN A 95 -22.44 -6.69 5.46
N ARG A 96 -21.50 -7.62 5.64
CA ARG A 96 -20.30 -7.74 4.80
C ARG A 96 -20.75 -7.89 3.34
N GLY A 97 -20.25 -7.02 2.48
CA GLY A 97 -20.69 -6.94 1.08
C GLY A 97 -19.52 -6.82 0.11
N PRO A 98 -19.72 -7.16 -1.17
CA PRO A 98 -18.69 -7.00 -2.18
C PRO A 98 -18.47 -5.51 -2.51
N TRP A 99 -17.24 -5.18 -2.89
CA TRP A 99 -16.93 -3.92 -3.59
C TRP A 99 -16.40 -4.21 -4.99
N MET A 100 -16.61 -3.27 -5.90
CA MET A 100 -16.47 -3.45 -7.33
C MET A 100 -15.33 -2.58 -7.87
N TYR A 101 -14.53 -3.14 -8.77
CA TYR A 101 -13.62 -2.41 -9.63
C TYR A 101 -14.07 -2.61 -11.07
N GLY A 102 -14.66 -1.57 -11.67
CA GLY A 102 -15.39 -1.71 -12.93
C GLY A 102 -16.57 -2.69 -12.79
N GLN A 103 -16.59 -3.72 -13.63
CA GLN A 103 -17.63 -4.76 -13.62
C GLN A 103 -17.24 -6.03 -12.85
N GLN A 104 -16.14 -5.98 -12.08
CA GLN A 104 -15.59 -7.14 -11.39
C GLN A 104 -15.58 -6.93 -9.88
N ILE A 105 -15.82 -8.01 -9.12
CA ILE A 105 -15.66 -8.01 -7.67
C ILE A 105 -14.17 -7.82 -7.37
N ALA A 106 -13.86 -6.72 -6.69
CA ALA A 106 -12.52 -6.39 -6.25
C ALA A 106 -12.22 -6.90 -4.84
N GLY A 107 -13.24 -7.31 -4.10
CA GLY A 107 -13.14 -7.98 -2.81
C GLY A 107 -14.39 -7.72 -1.98
N TYR A 108 -14.25 -7.72 -0.67
CA TYR A 108 -15.35 -7.52 0.27
C TYR A 108 -15.01 -6.53 1.37
N THR A 109 -16.01 -5.84 1.89
CA THR A 109 -15.89 -4.85 2.96
C THR A 109 -16.84 -5.15 4.10
N LYS A 110 -16.39 -4.92 5.33
CA LYS A 110 -17.23 -4.86 6.53
C LYS A 110 -16.85 -3.64 7.35
N ARG A 111 -17.85 -2.88 7.81
CA ARG A 111 -17.65 -1.65 8.57
C ARG A 111 -18.07 -1.82 10.03
N PHE A 112 -17.31 -1.23 10.93
CA PHE A 112 -17.57 -1.16 12.37
C PHE A 112 -17.48 0.29 12.85
N GLN A 113 -18.38 0.71 13.74
CA GLN A 113 -18.48 2.11 14.16
C GLN A 113 -18.74 2.27 15.66
N THR A 114 -18.07 3.26 16.26
CA THR A 114 -18.47 3.92 17.52
C THR A 114 -18.83 5.38 17.22
N SER A 115 -19.09 6.19 18.25
CA SER A 115 -19.29 7.63 18.09
C SER A 115 -18.05 8.38 17.58
N ASN A 116 -16.85 7.84 17.85
CA ASN A 116 -15.57 8.49 17.54
C ASN A 116 -14.66 7.68 16.60
N MET A 117 -14.99 6.44 16.26
CA MET A 117 -14.14 5.62 15.41
C MET A 117 -14.96 4.87 14.35
N THR A 118 -14.49 4.88 13.11
CA THR A 118 -14.96 4.00 12.04
C THR A 118 -13.82 3.12 11.54
N ILE A 119 -14.01 1.81 11.55
CA ILE A 119 -13.07 0.82 11.01
C ILE A 119 -13.69 0.18 9.77
N ASP A 120 -13.01 0.33 8.63
CA ASP A 120 -13.30 -0.38 7.39
C ASP A 120 -12.35 -1.57 7.27
N LEU A 121 -12.88 -2.79 7.37
CA LEU A 121 -12.15 -4.03 7.13
C LEU A 121 -12.40 -4.50 5.70
N MET A 122 -11.35 -4.63 4.90
CA MET A 122 -11.44 -4.93 3.47
C MET A 122 -10.58 -6.13 3.06
N THR A 123 -11.05 -6.87 2.08
CA THR A 123 -10.26 -7.84 1.33
C THR A 123 -10.06 -7.33 -0.09
N VAL A 124 -8.92 -7.65 -0.68
CA VAL A 124 -8.62 -7.38 -2.09
C VAL A 124 -8.41 -8.71 -2.81
N LYS A 125 -9.34 -8.99 -3.73
CA LYS A 125 -9.41 -10.25 -4.46
C LYS A 125 -8.24 -10.41 -5.42
N GLY A 126 -7.56 -11.55 -5.31
CA GLY A 126 -6.42 -11.95 -6.13
C GLY A 126 -5.13 -11.21 -5.79
N ALA A 127 -5.05 -10.59 -4.61
CA ALA A 127 -3.83 -9.98 -4.10
C ALA A 127 -3.17 -10.85 -3.03
N GLY A 128 -1.84 -10.88 -3.00
CA GLY A 128 -1.06 -11.45 -1.91
C GLY A 128 -0.67 -10.39 -0.87
N HIS A 129 0.48 -10.59 -0.24
CA HIS A 129 0.98 -9.73 0.84
C HIS A 129 1.17 -8.27 0.40
N PHE A 130 1.65 -8.04 -0.82
CA PHE A 130 1.87 -6.72 -1.38
C PHE A 130 0.73 -6.32 -2.31
N VAL A 131 -0.43 -6.03 -1.72
CA VAL A 131 -1.68 -5.72 -2.45
C VAL A 131 -1.52 -4.73 -3.61
N PRO A 132 -0.80 -3.59 -3.48
CA PRO A 132 -0.63 -2.66 -4.59
C PRO A 132 0.23 -3.20 -5.74
N THR A 133 1.12 -4.17 -5.47
CA THR A 133 1.93 -4.83 -6.49
C THR A 133 1.08 -5.80 -7.31
N ASP A 134 0.25 -6.60 -6.64
CA ASP A 134 -0.55 -7.64 -7.30
C ASP A 134 -1.82 -7.08 -7.97
N ARG A 135 -2.46 -6.08 -7.34
CA ARG A 135 -3.74 -5.50 -7.76
C ARG A 135 -3.71 -3.96 -7.71
N PRO A 136 -2.85 -3.29 -8.50
CA PRO A 136 -2.63 -1.85 -8.43
C PRO A 136 -3.88 -1.00 -8.68
N GLY A 137 -4.70 -1.38 -9.68
CA GLY A 137 -5.94 -0.65 -9.99
C GLY A 137 -6.96 -0.66 -8.84
N PRO A 138 -7.39 -1.85 -8.36
CA PRO A 138 -8.22 -1.98 -7.17
C PRO A 138 -7.63 -1.29 -5.92
N ALA A 139 -6.33 -1.44 -5.68
CA ALA A 139 -5.65 -0.82 -4.54
C ALA A 139 -5.72 0.71 -4.60
N LEU A 140 -5.47 1.31 -5.77
CA LEU A 140 -5.60 2.76 -5.99
C LEU A 140 -7.03 3.22 -5.74
N GLN A 141 -8.03 2.51 -6.28
CA GLN A 141 -9.43 2.85 -6.05
C GLN A 141 -9.80 2.80 -4.56
N MET A 142 -9.36 1.76 -3.85
CA MET A 142 -9.60 1.59 -2.42
C MET A 142 -9.01 2.76 -1.61
N ILE A 143 -7.73 3.08 -1.80
CA ILE A 143 -7.06 4.11 -1.00
C ILE A 143 -7.57 5.52 -1.32
N SER A 144 -7.86 5.83 -2.59
CA SER A 144 -8.43 7.11 -2.98
C SER A 144 -9.84 7.31 -2.40
N ASN A 145 -10.68 6.26 -2.40
CA ASN A 145 -12.01 6.33 -1.79
C ASN A 145 -11.95 6.50 -0.26
N PHE A 146 -10.96 5.87 0.38
CA PHE A 146 -10.72 6.08 1.80
C PHE A 146 -10.35 7.54 2.10
N PHE A 147 -9.39 8.11 1.38
CA PHE A 147 -8.97 9.51 1.61
C PHE A 147 -10.04 10.54 1.23
N ALA A 148 -10.88 10.25 0.24
CA ALA A 148 -12.01 11.11 -0.12
C ALA A 148 -13.16 11.09 0.91
N GLY A 149 -13.04 10.33 2.01
CA GLY A 149 -14.10 10.23 3.02
C GLY A 149 -15.31 9.41 2.56
N HIS A 150 -15.21 8.69 1.44
CA HIS A 150 -16.33 7.93 0.91
C HIS A 150 -16.64 6.71 1.77
N SER A 151 -17.93 6.51 2.06
CA SER A 151 -18.43 5.31 2.73
C SER A 151 -18.53 4.11 1.77
N ASN A 152 -18.54 4.36 0.46
CA ASN A 152 -18.64 3.40 -0.63
C ASN A 152 -17.31 3.32 -1.39
N TYR A 153 -16.82 2.10 -1.62
CA TYR A 153 -15.55 1.83 -2.32
C TYR A 153 -15.71 1.53 -3.82
N ASN A 154 -16.91 1.67 -4.37
CA ASN A 154 -17.22 1.41 -5.78
C ASN A 154 -16.99 2.64 -6.68
N ASN A 155 -16.61 3.79 -6.13
CA ASN A 155 -16.43 4.99 -6.94
C ASN A 155 -15.15 4.84 -7.78
N PRO A 156 -15.26 4.90 -9.12
CA PRO A 156 -14.10 4.79 -10.00
C PRO A 156 -13.14 5.96 -9.78
N VAL A 157 -11.84 5.67 -9.88
CA VAL A 157 -10.80 6.69 -9.78
C VAL A 157 -10.17 6.86 -11.16
N PRO A 158 -10.23 8.06 -11.77
CA PRO A 158 -9.53 8.32 -13.01
C PRO A 158 -8.02 8.31 -12.76
N PHE A 159 -7.28 7.67 -13.65
CA PHE A 159 -5.82 7.71 -13.66
C PHE A 159 -5.32 7.82 -15.09
N ASP A 160 -4.23 8.56 -15.28
CA ASP A 160 -3.57 8.70 -16.56
C ASP A 160 -2.27 7.89 -16.55
N LEU A 161 -2.15 6.96 -17.50
CA LEU A 161 -0.95 6.15 -17.69
C LEU A 161 0.00 6.76 -18.74
N THR A 162 -0.36 7.92 -19.29
CA THR A 162 0.48 8.65 -20.25
C THR A 162 1.75 9.12 -19.55
N ARG A 163 2.89 8.64 -20.03
CA ARG A 163 4.19 9.07 -19.51
C ARG A 163 4.37 10.56 -19.81
N GLN A 164 4.60 11.33 -18.76
CA GLN A 164 4.96 12.74 -18.88
C GLN A 164 6.42 12.87 -19.34
N PRO A 165 6.76 13.88 -20.17
CA PRO A 165 8.13 14.11 -20.59
C PRO A 165 9.02 14.42 -19.38
N LEU A 166 10.31 14.12 -19.49
CA LEU A 166 11.29 14.57 -18.51
C LEU A 166 11.29 16.10 -18.47
N LEU A 167 11.45 16.68 -17.28
CA LEU A 167 11.70 18.11 -17.17
C LEU A 167 13.03 18.45 -17.87
N ALA A 168 13.14 19.65 -18.43
CA ALA A 168 14.29 20.05 -19.25
C ALA A 168 15.63 19.82 -18.55
N GLN A 169 15.71 20.10 -17.24
CA GLN A 169 16.91 19.91 -16.41
C GLN A 169 17.31 18.44 -16.19
N PHE A 170 16.40 17.49 -16.46
CA PHE A 170 16.64 16.05 -16.36
C PHE A 170 16.72 15.38 -17.73
N THR A 171 16.60 16.14 -18.82
CA THR A 171 16.77 15.61 -20.16
C THR A 171 18.27 15.36 -20.40
N PRO A 172 18.69 14.13 -20.77
CA PRO A 172 20.10 13.87 -21.07
C PRO A 172 20.59 14.82 -22.16
N ILE A 173 21.73 15.48 -21.94
CA ILE A 173 22.38 16.25 -22.99
C ILE A 173 22.79 15.26 -24.08
N SER A 174 22.22 15.41 -25.29
CA SER A 174 22.60 14.59 -26.43
C SER A 174 24.07 14.86 -26.77
N ILE A 175 24.97 14.00 -26.32
CA ILE A 175 26.39 14.04 -26.69
C ILE A 175 26.64 13.55 -28.12
N TYR A 176 25.62 12.98 -28.75
CA TYR A 176 25.60 12.71 -30.18
C TYR A 176 24.85 13.86 -30.86
N GLY A 177 25.51 14.57 -31.77
CA GLY A 177 24.87 15.58 -32.61
C GLY A 177 23.68 15.00 -33.40
N PRO A 178 22.88 15.85 -34.07
CA PRO A 178 21.72 15.39 -34.83
C PRO A 178 22.14 14.26 -35.80
N PRO A 179 21.31 13.21 -35.97
CA PRO A 179 21.63 12.14 -36.92
C PRO A 179 21.83 12.78 -38.29
N THR A 180 23.06 12.72 -38.80
CA THR A 180 23.35 13.22 -40.15
C THR A 180 22.54 12.40 -41.13
N LYS A 181 21.66 13.07 -41.87
CA LYS A 181 21.04 12.50 -43.06
C LYS A 181 22.14 12.05 -44.04
N ASN A 182 21.95 10.88 -44.65
CA ASN A 182 22.74 10.22 -45.70
C ASN A 182 23.88 9.35 -45.13
N ILE A 183 24.00 8.07 -45.50
CA ILE A 183 24.35 7.62 -46.86
C ILE A 183 23.56 6.37 -47.26
N ALA A 184 23.04 6.39 -48.48
CA ALA A 184 22.63 5.23 -49.24
C ALA A 184 23.86 4.41 -49.66
N LEU A 185 23.79 3.10 -49.48
CA LEU A 185 24.36 2.08 -50.36
C LEU A 185 23.34 0.93 -50.44
#